data_AF-A0A832R1X9-F1
#
_entry.id   AF-A0A832R1X9-F1
#
_cell.length_a   1.000
_cell.length_b   1.000
_cell.length_c   1.000
_cell.angle_alpha   90.00
_cell.angle_beta   90.00
_cell.angle_gamma   90.00
#
_symmetry.space_group_name_H-M   'P 1'
#
loop_
_entity.id
_entity.type
_entity.pdbx_description
1 polymer ?
#
loop_
_entity_poly.entity_id
_entity_poly.type
_entity_poly.pdbx_seq_one_letter_code
_entity_poly.pdbx_strand_id
1 'polypeptide(L)'
;MKSLKTWIKLFGVFFVALMVSSTVVAQEGAGPENLTPEEVTVGEVKISMSSDYASLRVDGEEWENHAFSNGGKTIEIHSLDRTNPHTIRLSPSYPDLEPFEFTIEPGDWKLTKVGKLLRQWRVEQKVVFKKAAPPKPAPKAEEAEAPAN
;
A
#
# COMPACT_ATOMS: atom_id res chain seq x y z
N MET A 1 -74.24 -12.54 -13.37
CA MET A 1 -74.94 -13.07 -12.18
C MET A 1 -74.09 -12.80 -10.94
N LYS A 2 -74.70 -12.16 -9.92
CA LYS A 2 -74.32 -12.03 -8.48
C LYS A 2 -72.94 -11.41 -8.16
N SER A 3 -72.83 -10.11 -7.82
CA SER A 3 -73.22 -9.39 -6.57
C SER A 3 -72.33 -9.78 -5.36
N LEU A 4 -71.38 -8.95 -4.90
CA LEU A 4 -71.50 -7.76 -4.01
C LEU A 4 -71.89 -8.09 -2.56
N LYS A 5 -70.98 -7.84 -1.59
CA LYS A 5 -71.13 -7.57 -0.13
C LYS A 5 -69.77 -7.81 0.57
N THR A 6 -69.12 -6.96 1.38
CA THR A 6 -69.55 -5.99 2.42
C THR A 6 -68.29 -5.16 2.80
N TRP A 7 -68.20 -3.83 2.70
CA TRP A 7 -68.69 -2.73 3.56
C TRP A 7 -67.88 -2.42 4.85
N ILE A 8 -67.03 -1.37 4.75
CA ILE A 8 -66.81 -0.18 5.61
C ILE A 8 -66.64 -0.34 7.15
N LYS A 9 -65.54 0.24 7.68
CA LYS A 9 -65.48 1.29 8.74
C LYS A 9 -64.02 1.71 8.96
N LEU A 10 -63.58 2.87 8.46
CA LEU A 10 -63.62 4.18 9.13
C LEU A 10 -62.87 4.19 10.48
N PHE A 11 -61.58 4.51 10.44
CA PHE A 11 -60.92 5.25 11.52
C PHE A 11 -59.95 6.23 10.86
N GLY A 12 -60.34 7.50 10.87
CA GLY A 12 -59.43 8.58 10.54
C GLY A 12 -58.45 8.75 11.69
N VAL A 13 -57.16 8.85 11.35
CA VAL A 13 -56.27 9.81 12.00
C VAL A 13 -55.48 10.48 10.89
N PHE A 14 -55.75 11.77 10.76
CA PHE A 14 -55.05 12.74 9.96
C PHE A 14 -53.58 12.78 10.43
N PHE A 15 -52.63 12.27 9.64
CA PHE A 15 -51.21 12.58 9.84
C PHE A 15 -50.72 13.45 8.69
N VAL A 16 -50.51 14.71 9.05
CA VAL A 16 -49.98 15.80 8.25
C VAL A 16 -48.59 15.43 7.74
N ALA A 17 -48.36 15.81 6.48
CA ALA A 17 -47.12 15.68 5.74
C ALA A 17 -45.88 16.17 6.50
N LEU A 18 -44.82 15.37 6.46
CA LEU A 18 -43.46 15.89 6.34
C LEU A 18 -42.78 15.15 5.19
N MET A 19 -42.85 15.74 4.00
CA MET A 19 -41.95 15.43 2.91
C MET A 19 -40.54 15.86 3.35
N VAL A 20 -39.76 14.93 3.88
CA VAL A 20 -38.30 15.03 3.76
C VAL A 20 -37.95 14.24 2.51
N SER A 21 -37.79 14.97 1.40
CA SER A 21 -37.15 14.47 0.19
C SER A 21 -35.70 14.12 0.51
N SER A 22 -35.48 12.97 1.14
CA SER A 22 -34.25 12.24 0.94
C SER A 22 -34.42 11.53 -0.39
N THR A 23 -34.14 12.25 -1.47
CA THR A 23 -33.67 11.63 -2.71
C THR A 23 -32.40 10.87 -2.36
N VAL A 24 -32.56 9.65 -1.84
CA VAL A 24 -31.58 8.60 -2.04
C VAL A 24 -31.62 8.37 -3.53
N VAL A 25 -30.79 9.11 -4.24
CA VAL A 25 -30.31 8.69 -5.55
C VAL A 25 -29.66 7.35 -5.28
N ALA A 26 -30.43 6.29 -5.49
CA ALA A 26 -29.89 4.95 -5.71
C ALA A 26 -29.07 5.05 -6.98
N GLN A 27 -27.82 5.48 -6.85
CA GLN A 27 -26.82 5.34 -7.88
C GLN A 27 -26.43 3.85 -7.89
N GLU A 28 -27.30 3.05 -8.50
CA GLU A 28 -26.92 1.80 -9.13
C GLU A 28 -25.76 2.12 -10.09
N GLY A 29 -24.54 1.72 -9.75
CA GLY A 29 -23.40 1.84 -10.67
C GLY A 29 -22.00 2.09 -10.09
N ALA A 30 -21.79 2.13 -8.78
CA ALA A 30 -20.45 2.27 -8.21
C ALA A 30 -19.92 0.95 -7.62
N GLY A 31 -19.81 -0.07 -8.46
CA GLY A 31 -18.77 -1.08 -8.26
C GLY A 31 -17.40 -0.50 -8.67
N PRO A 32 -16.27 -0.99 -8.15
CA PRO A 32 -14.92 -0.50 -8.51
C PRO A 32 -14.50 -0.74 -9.98
N GLU A 33 -15.44 -0.99 -10.90
CA GLU A 33 -15.19 -1.56 -12.23
C GLU A 33 -15.11 -0.52 -13.38
N ASN A 34 -14.94 0.77 -13.10
CA ASN A 34 -14.75 1.76 -14.18
C ASN A 34 -13.79 2.90 -13.84
N LEU A 35 -12.73 2.63 -13.08
CA LEU A 35 -11.62 3.58 -13.01
C LEU A 35 -10.77 3.39 -14.27
N THR A 36 -10.68 4.43 -15.09
CA THR A 36 -9.69 4.45 -16.17
C THR A 36 -8.28 4.37 -15.57
N PRO A 37 -7.27 3.78 -16.24
CA PRO A 37 -5.93 3.67 -15.67
C PRO A 37 -5.29 5.01 -15.25
N GLU A 38 -5.79 6.13 -15.79
CA GLU A 38 -5.35 7.48 -15.44
C GLU A 38 -5.96 7.99 -14.12
N GLU A 39 -7.13 7.48 -13.73
CA GLU A 39 -7.80 7.77 -12.46
C GLU A 39 -7.28 6.90 -11.31
N VAL A 40 -6.58 5.81 -11.63
CA VAL A 40 -5.93 4.97 -10.61
C VAL A 40 -4.74 5.75 -10.06
N THR A 41 -4.86 6.25 -8.82
CA THR A 41 -3.80 6.95 -8.08
C THR A 41 -2.84 6.00 -7.38
N VAL A 42 -3.21 4.73 -7.26
CA VAL A 42 -2.38 3.69 -6.67
C VAL A 42 -1.60 2.91 -7.72
N GLY A 43 -0.42 2.45 -7.39
CA GLY A 43 0.37 1.57 -8.22
C GLY A 43 1.06 0.48 -7.42
N GLU A 44 1.88 -0.29 -8.13
CA GLU A 44 2.71 -1.34 -7.56
C GLU A 44 4.19 -1.06 -7.75
N VAL A 45 4.99 -1.31 -6.71
CA VAL A 45 6.45 -1.24 -6.80
C VAL A 45 6.99 -2.66 -6.76
N LYS A 46 7.71 -3.05 -7.81
CA LYS A 46 8.38 -4.34 -7.88
C LYS A 46 9.88 -4.15 -7.67
N ILE A 47 10.40 -4.69 -6.59
CA ILE A 47 11.79 -4.56 -6.20
C ILE A 47 12.46 -5.92 -6.27
N SER A 48 13.44 -6.08 -7.18
CA SER A 48 14.29 -7.26 -7.25
C SER A 48 15.56 -7.03 -6.43
N MET A 49 15.85 -7.93 -5.51
CA MET A 49 16.90 -7.77 -4.51
C MET A 49 17.98 -8.86 -4.63
N SER A 50 19.19 -8.57 -4.15
CA SER A 50 20.26 -9.56 -4.02
C SER A 50 20.12 -10.47 -2.79
N SER A 51 19.39 -10.02 -1.77
CA SER A 51 19.04 -10.76 -0.54
C SER A 51 17.59 -11.23 -0.62
N ASP A 52 17.28 -12.32 0.08
CA ASP A 52 15.91 -12.75 0.34
C ASP A 52 15.33 -12.11 1.63
N TYR A 53 14.00 -12.00 1.67
CA TYR A 53 13.19 -11.58 2.84
C TYR A 53 13.73 -10.35 3.58
N ALA A 54 14.02 -9.27 2.84
CA ALA A 54 14.35 -8.00 3.46
C ALA A 54 13.11 -7.37 4.11
N SER A 55 13.27 -6.78 5.28
CA SER A 55 12.22 -5.97 5.92
C SER A 55 11.98 -4.71 5.11
N LEU A 56 10.71 -4.41 4.86
CA LEU A 56 10.24 -3.26 4.09
C LEU A 56 9.69 -2.19 5.04
N ARG A 57 10.14 -0.95 4.82
CA ARG A 57 9.47 0.24 5.35
C ARG A 57 9.20 1.25 4.24
N VAL A 58 8.05 1.88 4.31
CA VAL A 58 7.60 2.94 3.40
C VAL A 58 7.37 4.18 4.26
N ASP A 59 8.04 5.27 3.93
CA ASP A 59 7.98 6.55 4.66
C ASP A 59 8.29 6.41 6.17
N GLY A 60 9.11 5.41 6.51
CA GLY A 60 9.49 5.10 7.89
C GLY A 60 8.57 4.12 8.62
N GLU A 61 7.41 3.80 8.05
CA GLU A 61 6.42 2.88 8.63
C GLU A 61 6.55 1.47 8.03
N GLU A 62 6.15 0.46 8.81
CA GLU A 62 6.03 -0.91 8.30
C GLU A 62 4.85 -0.99 7.34
N TRP A 63 5.07 -1.58 6.17
CA TRP A 63 4.04 -1.64 5.14
C TRP A 63 3.45 -3.04 5.04
N GLU A 64 2.17 -3.19 5.32
CA GLU A 64 1.52 -4.50 5.37
C GLU A 64 1.16 -5.04 3.98
N ASN A 65 0.84 -4.16 3.04
CA ASN A 65 0.35 -4.56 1.73
C ASN A 65 1.50 -4.82 0.74
N HIS A 66 2.26 -5.87 1.00
CA HIS A 66 3.33 -6.35 0.12
C HIS A 66 3.30 -7.88 -0.01
N ALA A 67 3.86 -8.38 -1.12
CA ALA A 67 4.04 -9.79 -1.36
C ALA A 67 5.50 -10.11 -1.70
N PHE A 68 5.99 -11.25 -1.23
CA PHE A 68 7.29 -11.77 -1.63
C PHE A 68 7.13 -12.78 -2.76
N SER A 69 7.95 -12.65 -3.80
CA SER A 69 8.04 -13.62 -4.90
C SER A 69 9.50 -14.03 -5.12
N ASN A 70 9.74 -15.00 -6.01
CA ASN A 70 11.09 -15.50 -6.34
C ASN A 70 11.90 -15.94 -5.09
N GLY A 71 11.25 -16.68 -4.18
CA GLY A 71 11.89 -17.16 -2.95
C GLY A 71 12.32 -16.06 -1.98
N GLY A 72 11.58 -14.95 -1.93
CA GLY A 72 11.87 -13.82 -1.05
C GLY A 72 12.79 -12.76 -1.66
N LYS A 73 13.34 -13.00 -2.86
CA LYS A 73 14.27 -12.07 -3.54
C LYS A 73 13.57 -10.95 -4.31
N THR A 74 12.26 -11.01 -4.42
CA THR A 74 11.46 -9.96 -5.04
C THR A 74 10.37 -9.54 -4.07
N ILE A 75 10.22 -8.23 -3.88
CA ILE A 75 9.13 -7.61 -3.10
C ILE A 75 8.21 -6.89 -4.07
N GLU A 76 6.92 -7.15 -3.98
CA GLU A 76 5.86 -6.48 -4.71
C GLU A 76 5.04 -5.68 -3.71
N ILE A 77 5.22 -4.36 -3.70
CA ILE A 77 4.50 -3.42 -2.83
C ILE A 77 3.24 -3.02 -3.56
N HIS A 78 2.07 -3.28 -2.98
CA HIS A 78 0.79 -2.97 -3.60
C HIS A 78 0.15 -1.73 -2.97
N SER A 79 -0.72 -1.08 -3.74
CA SER A 79 -1.53 0.07 -3.31
C SER A 79 -0.73 1.28 -2.81
N LEU A 80 0.46 1.51 -3.35
CA LEU A 80 1.25 2.70 -3.04
C LEU A 80 0.74 3.88 -3.87
N ASP A 81 0.58 5.06 -3.26
CA ASP A 81 0.16 6.26 -3.97
C ASP A 81 1.26 6.72 -4.95
N ARG A 82 0.88 7.09 -6.17
CA ARG A 82 1.83 7.57 -7.19
C ARG A 82 1.93 9.08 -7.25
N THR A 83 1.02 9.78 -6.60
CA THR A 83 0.93 11.25 -6.67
C THR A 83 1.92 11.93 -5.74
N ASN A 84 2.40 11.21 -4.74
CA ASN A 84 3.34 11.68 -3.73
C ASN A 84 4.69 10.96 -3.86
N PRO A 85 5.80 11.61 -3.48
CA PRO A 85 7.07 10.94 -3.33
C PRO A 85 7.05 10.01 -2.11
N HIS A 86 7.65 8.82 -2.24
CA HIS A 86 7.73 7.83 -1.17
C HIS A 86 9.16 7.37 -0.94
N THR A 87 9.59 7.31 0.32
CA THR A 87 10.91 6.80 0.70
C THR A 87 10.79 5.33 1.10
N ILE A 88 11.44 4.45 0.32
CA ILE A 88 11.47 3.01 0.56
C ILE A 88 12.79 2.64 1.22
N ARG A 89 12.70 2.03 2.40
CA ARG A 89 13.83 1.49 3.13
C ARG A 89 13.74 -0.02 3.19
N LEU A 90 14.81 -0.68 2.75
CA LEU A 90 14.95 -2.13 2.74
C LEU A 90 16.08 -2.51 3.68
N SER A 91 15.76 -3.35 4.66
CA SER A 91 16.75 -3.86 5.60
C SER A 91 16.94 -5.37 5.36
N PRO A 92 18.12 -5.81 4.88
CA PRO A 92 18.37 -7.22 4.66
C PRO A 92 18.37 -7.99 5.98
N SER A 93 17.96 -9.26 5.94
CA SER A 93 17.97 -10.14 7.12
C SER A 93 19.38 -10.57 7.55
N TYR A 94 20.38 -10.35 6.70
CA TYR A 94 21.78 -10.71 6.96
C TYR A 94 22.56 -9.52 7.54
N PRO A 95 23.26 -9.69 8.68
CA PRO A 95 23.92 -8.60 9.40
C PRO A 95 25.18 -8.06 8.71
N ASP A 96 25.71 -8.79 7.73
CA ASP A 96 26.86 -8.40 6.92
C ASP A 96 26.48 -7.53 5.71
N LEU A 97 25.21 -7.17 5.57
CA LEU A 97 24.69 -6.34 4.49
C LEU A 97 24.12 -5.02 5.03
N GLU A 98 24.39 -3.92 4.34
CA GLU A 98 23.88 -2.60 4.74
C GLU A 98 22.44 -2.40 4.26
N PRO A 99 21.56 -1.78 5.08
CA PRO A 99 20.25 -1.33 4.63
C PRO A 99 20.36 -0.39 3.42
N PHE A 100 19.40 -0.49 2.52
CA PHE A 100 19.32 0.35 1.33
C PHE A 100 18.08 1.22 1.40
N GLU A 101 18.23 2.50 1.10
CA GLU A 101 17.13 3.47 1.10
C GLU A 101 17.14 4.23 -0.22
N PHE A 102 15.97 4.38 -0.83
CA PHE A 102 15.78 5.14 -2.06
C PHE A 102 14.41 5.80 -2.07
N THR A 103 14.28 6.88 -2.83
CA THR A 103 13.02 7.61 -2.99
C THR A 103 12.44 7.31 -4.36
N ILE A 104 11.13 7.08 -4.41
CA ILE A 104 10.34 6.94 -5.64
C ILE A 104 9.62 8.25 -5.85
N GLU A 105 9.90 8.92 -6.97
CA GLU A 105 9.21 10.15 -7.33
C GLU A 105 7.96 9.84 -8.18
N PRO A 106 6.94 10.73 -8.19
CA PRO A 106 5.77 10.59 -9.06
C PRO A 106 6.10 10.40 -10.55
N GLY A 107 7.25 10.91 -11.00
CA GLY A 107 7.73 10.76 -12.37
C GLY A 107 8.34 9.40 -12.71
N ASP A 108 8.67 8.57 -11.71
CA ASP A 108 9.27 7.25 -11.93
C ASP A 108 8.24 6.19 -12.35
N TRP A 109 6.97 6.46 -12.06
CA TRP A 109 5.85 5.57 -12.34
C TRP A 109 5.62 5.40 -13.83
N LYS A 110 5.61 4.14 -14.29
CA LYS A 110 5.38 3.79 -15.69
C LYS A 110 4.17 2.89 -15.84
N LEU A 111 3.34 3.20 -16.83
CA LEU A 111 2.18 2.37 -17.14
C LEU A 111 2.64 1.10 -17.85
N THR A 112 2.65 -0.01 -17.11
CA THR A 112 3.16 -1.30 -17.57
C THR A 112 2.00 -2.24 -17.92
N LYS A 113 2.15 -3.01 -18.99
CA LYS A 113 1.14 -4.02 -19.39
C LYS A 113 1.35 -5.30 -18.56
N VAL A 114 0.39 -5.61 -17.68
CA VAL A 114 0.46 -6.78 -16.77
C VAL A 114 -0.33 -7.97 -17.32
N GLY A 115 -1.28 -7.72 -18.23
CA GLY A 115 -2.05 -8.75 -18.92
C GLY A 115 -2.45 -8.32 -20.33
N LYS A 116 -3.20 -9.15 -21.06
CA LYS A 116 -3.61 -8.82 -22.44
C LYS A 116 -4.35 -7.48 -22.55
N LEU A 117 -5.17 -7.16 -21.54
CA LEU A 117 -6.00 -5.94 -21.48
C LEU A 117 -5.76 -5.09 -20.22
N LEU A 118 -4.88 -5.52 -19.31
CA LEU A 118 -4.63 -4.84 -18.04
C LEU A 118 -3.33 -4.03 -18.12
N ARG A 119 -3.45 -2.75 -17.80
CA ARG A 119 -2.33 -1.82 -17.61
C ARG A 119 -2.35 -1.35 -16.17
N GLN A 120 -1.18 -1.28 -15.55
CA GLN A 120 -1.03 -0.89 -14.15
C GLN A 120 0.19 0.02 -14.03
N TRP A 121 0.09 1.04 -13.17
CA TRP A 121 1.24 1.84 -12.81
C TRP A 121 2.21 0.98 -12.01
N ARG A 122 3.43 0.83 -12.55
CA ARG A 122 4.47 0.03 -11.93
C ARG A 122 5.80 0.75 -11.95
N VAL A 123 6.51 0.67 -10.83
CA VAL A 123 7.93 1.01 -10.72
C VAL A 123 8.70 -0.29 -10.56
N GLU A 124 9.72 -0.51 -11.40
CA GLU A 124 10.59 -1.68 -11.29
C GLU A 124 11.98 -1.22 -10.86
N GLN A 125 12.40 -1.67 -9.68
CA GLN A 125 13.70 -1.33 -9.11
C GLN A 125 14.53 -2.58 -8.88
N LYS A 126 15.83 -2.48 -9.17
CA LYS A 126 16.81 -3.51 -8.79
C LYS A 126 17.70 -2.96 -7.69
N VAL A 127 17.81 -3.72 -6.60
CA VAL A 127 18.59 -3.37 -5.41
C VAL A 127 19.65 -4.43 -5.19
N VAL A 128 20.89 -3.98 -5.03
CA VAL A 128 22.02 -4.84 -4.66
C VAL A 128 22.55 -4.30 -3.33
N PHE A 129 22.35 -5.06 -2.26
CA PHE A 129 22.86 -4.69 -0.95
C PHE A 129 24.39 -4.73 -0.95
N LYS A 130 25.01 -3.68 -0.41
CA LYS A 130 26.47 -3.63 -0.24
C LYS A 130 26.85 -4.40 1.01
N LYS A 131 28.05 -4.97 1.00
CA LYS A 131 28.64 -5.60 2.19
C LYS A 131 28.94 -4.52 3.22
N ALA A 132 28.47 -4.72 4.45
CA ALA A 132 28.77 -3.87 5.58
C ALA A 132 30.27 -3.77 5.79
N ALA A 133 30.75 -2.55 5.99
CA ALA A 133 32.14 -2.34 6.38
C ALA A 133 32.40 -3.09 7.70
N PRO A 134 33.55 -3.79 7.85
CA PRO A 134 33.88 -4.46 9.09
C PRO A 134 33.85 -3.44 10.23
N PRO A 135 33.31 -3.80 11.42
CA PRO A 135 33.27 -2.90 12.55
C PRO A 135 34.69 -2.40 12.81
N LYS A 136 34.86 -1.08 12.82
CA LYS A 136 36.14 -0.46 13.20
C LYS A 136 36.50 -1.03 14.58
N PRO A 137 37.68 -1.65 14.75
CA PRO A 137 38.04 -2.24 16.03
C PRO A 137 37.88 -1.18 17.12
N ALA A 138 37.17 -1.54 18.19
CA ALA A 138 36.98 -0.68 19.35
C ALA A 138 38.37 -0.15 19.78
N PRO A 139 38.51 1.15 20.09
CA PRO A 139 39.76 1.66 20.64
C PRO A 139 40.10 0.79 21.85
N LYS A 140 41.23 0.10 21.76
CA LYS A 140 41.82 -0.69 22.84
C LYS A 140 41.79 0.22 24.07
N ALA A 141 41.06 -0.19 25.12
CA ALA A 141 41.15 0.48 26.40
C ALA A 141 42.64 0.47 26.77
N GLU A 142 43.28 1.63 26.62
CA GLU A 142 44.60 1.86 27.15
C GLU A 142 44.42 1.77 28.66
N GLU A 143 44.90 0.66 29.19
CA GLU A 143 45.09 0.38 30.59
C GLU A 143 45.95 1.53 31.14
N ALA A 144 45.28 2.61 31.52
CA ALA A 144 45.90 3.73 32.21
C ALA A 144 46.33 3.19 33.57
N GLU A 145 47.64 3.02 33.66
CA GLU A 145 48.42 2.72 34.85
C GLU A 145 47.78 3.31 36.10
N ALA A 146 47.54 2.47 37.10
CA ALA A 146 47.38 2.90 38.46
C ALA A 146 48.65 3.65 38.89
N PRO A 147 48.60 4.93 39.30
CA PRO A 147 49.72 5.51 40.02
C PRO A 147 49.73 4.92 41.42
N ALA A 148 50.86 4.30 41.76
CA ALA A 148 51.22 3.95 43.12
C ALA A 148 51.15 5.18 44.04
N ASN A 149 50.57 5.00 45.23
CA ASN A 149 50.83 5.81 46.41
C ASN A 149 50.82 4.90 47.65
#